data_AF-A0A3D1M7Q7-F1
#
_entry.id   AF-A0A3D1M7Q7-F1
#
_cell.length_a   1.000
_cell.length_b   1.000
_cell.length_c   1.000
_cell.angle_alpha   90.00
_cell.angle_beta   90.00
_cell.angle_gamma   90.00
#
_symmetry.space_group_name_H-M   'P 1'
#
loop_
_entity.id
_entity.type
_entity.pdbx_description
1 polymer ?
#
loop_
_entity_poly.entity_id
_entity_poly.type
_entity_poly.pdbx_seq_one_letter_code
_entity_poly.pdbx_strand_id
1 'polypeptide(L)'
;ESGLYLAPLRLLALEVQERLLAEGVECSMTTGEEDDYRIGAHHLSCTVEKMDSAGQFGVDPKVAVIDEAQMLQDPDRGWAWLKAILGLACE
;
A
#
# COMPACT_ATOMS: atom_id res chain seq x y z
N GLU A 1 0.85 10.79 -11.91
CA GLU A 1 0.51 11.00 -10.49
C GLU A 1 0.89 9.72 -9.74
N SER A 2 1.30 9.79 -8.47
CA SER A 2 1.81 8.65 -7.69
C SER A 2 0.94 8.40 -6.47
N GLY A 3 0.82 7.14 -6.05
CA GLY A 3 -0.01 6.80 -4.91
C GLY A 3 0.33 5.49 -4.22
N LEU A 4 -0.12 5.38 -2.98
CA LEU A 4 0.09 4.22 -2.12
C LEU A 4 -1.26 3.71 -1.60
N TYR A 5 -1.55 2.44 -1.80
CA TYR A 5 -2.74 1.79 -1.22
C TYR A 5 -2.31 0.84 -0.10
N LEU A 6 -2.83 1.04 1.11
CA LEU A 6 -2.57 0.22 2.28
C LEU A 6 -3.79 -0.64 2.62
N ALA A 7 -3.69 -1.94 2.34
CA ALA A 7 -4.73 -2.93 2.53
C ALA A 7 -4.62 -3.64 3.90
N PRO A 8 -5.74 -4.08 4.51
CA PRO A 8 -5.73 -4.90 5.72
C PRO A 8 -5.30 -6.35 5.47
N LEU A 9 -5.41 -6.82 4.22
CA LEU A 9 -5.26 -8.21 3.83
C LEU A 9 -4.51 -8.31 2.49
N ARG A 10 -3.73 -9.38 2.35
CA ARG A 10 -3.00 -9.67 1.12
C ARG A 10 -3.89 -9.77 -0.11
N LEU A 11 -5.06 -10.42 0.00
CA LEU A 11 -5.98 -10.56 -1.12
C LEU A 11 -6.49 -9.21 -1.64
N LEU A 12 -6.71 -8.24 -0.75
CA LEU A 12 -7.13 -6.89 -1.15
C LEU A 12 -5.98 -6.10 -1.78
N ALA A 13 -4.75 -6.27 -1.27
CA ALA A 13 -3.57 -5.67 -1.91
C ALA A 13 -3.42 -6.17 -3.37
N LEU A 14 -3.60 -7.48 -3.58
CA LEU A 14 -3.58 -8.10 -4.91
C LEU A 14 -4.73 -7.59 -5.79
N GLU A 15 -5.96 -7.61 -5.30
CA GLU A 15 -7.14 -7.16 -6.05
C GLU A 15 -7.00 -5.72 -6.56
N VAL A 16 -6.48 -4.83 -5.70
CA VAL A 16 -6.25 -3.42 -6.08
C VAL A 16 -5.15 -3.30 -7.15
N GLN A 17 -4.07 -4.08 -7.04
CA GLN A 17 -3.04 -4.10 -8.07
C GLN A 17 -3.62 -4.58 -9.41
N GLU A 18 -4.31 -5.72 -9.42
CA GLU A 18 -4.91 -6.29 -10.63
C GLU A 18 -5.90 -5.32 -11.29
N ARG A 19 -6.72 -4.63 -10.49
CA ARG A 19 -7.65 -3.61 -11.00
C ARG A 19 -6.91 -2.44 -11.66
N LEU A 20 -5.88 -1.89 -11.00
CA LEU A 20 -5.11 -0.78 -11.55
C LEU A 20 -4.39 -1.18 -12.85
N LEU A 21 -3.80 -2.38 -12.89
CA LEU A 21 -3.17 -2.92 -14.10
C LEU A 21 -4.19 -3.10 -15.22
N ALA A 22 -5.39 -3.60 -14.93
CA ALA A 22 -6.47 -3.73 -15.92
C ALA A 22 -6.93 -2.38 -16.49
N GLU A 23 -6.79 -1.30 -15.71
CA GLU A 23 -7.06 0.07 -16.13
C GLU A 23 -5.85 0.76 -16.80
N GLY A 24 -4.73 0.05 -16.97
CA GLY A 24 -3.52 0.58 -17.60
C GLY A 24 -2.64 1.44 -16.69
N VAL A 25 -2.83 1.34 -15.37
CA VAL A 25 -2.01 2.04 -14.36
C VAL A 25 -0.97 1.07 -13.81
N GLU A 26 0.30 1.33 -14.11
CA GLU A 26 1.42 0.54 -13.57
C GLU A 26 1.48 0.65 -12.04
N CYS A 27 1.34 -0.49 -11.39
CA CYS A 27 1.27 -0.63 -9.94
C CYS A 27 2.10 -1.84 -9.49
N SER A 28 3.12 -1.59 -8.65
CA SER A 28 3.80 -2.67 -7.95
C SER A 28 2.96 -3.15 -6.76
N MET A 29 3.29 -4.31 -6.22
CA MET A 29 2.65 -4.83 -5.01
C MET A 29 3.66 -5.44 -4.03
N THR A 30 3.44 -5.26 -2.73
CA THR A 30 4.25 -5.90 -1.68
C THR A 30 3.41 -6.30 -0.48
N THR A 31 3.63 -7.50 0.04
CA THR A 31 2.97 -8.05 1.22
C THR A 31 4.00 -8.64 2.18
N GLY A 32 3.57 -9.28 3.27
CA GLY A 32 4.48 -10.02 4.14
C GLY A 32 5.11 -11.23 3.44
N GLU A 33 4.42 -11.78 2.44
CA GLU A 33 4.71 -13.07 1.82
C GLU A 33 5.34 -12.94 0.44
N GLU A 34 4.98 -11.92 -0.32
CA GLU A 34 5.36 -11.77 -1.73
C GLU A 34 5.57 -10.31 -2.14
N ASP A 35 6.46 -10.11 -3.11
CA ASP A 35 6.76 -8.84 -3.76
C ASP A 35 6.60 -9.00 -5.28
N ASP A 36 5.81 -8.12 -5.91
CA ASP A 36 5.68 -7.99 -7.37
C ASP A 36 6.14 -6.60 -7.81
N TYR A 37 7.35 -6.53 -8.34
CA TYR A 37 7.95 -5.29 -8.82
C TYR A 37 7.63 -5.05 -10.30
N ARG A 38 7.07 -3.87 -10.59
CA ARG A 38 6.74 -3.43 -11.94
C ARG A 38 7.59 -2.23 -12.35
N ILE A 39 8.30 -2.36 -13.47
CA ILE A 39 9.16 -1.30 -14.00
C ILE A 39 8.29 -0.10 -14.40
N GLY A 40 8.61 1.08 -13.87
CA GLY A 40 7.89 2.31 -14.18
C GLY A 40 6.60 2.51 -13.38
N ALA A 41 6.30 1.64 -12.41
CA ALA A 41 5.20 1.85 -11.50
C ALA A 41 5.45 3.04 -10.58
N HIS A 42 4.52 4.00 -10.61
CA HIS A 42 4.45 5.11 -9.64
C HIS A 42 3.40 4.87 -8.56
N HIS A 43 2.73 3.72 -8.61
CA HIS A 43 1.77 3.26 -7.61
C HIS A 43 2.28 2.00 -6.93
N LEU A 44 1.93 1.86 -5.65
CA LEU A 44 2.17 0.66 -4.87
C LEU A 44 0.90 0.26 -4.14
N SER A 45 0.51 -1.00 -4.25
CA SER A 45 -0.50 -1.62 -3.39
C SER A 45 0.20 -2.53 -2.39
N CYS A 46 -0.04 -2.37 -1.08
CA CYS A 46 0.60 -3.22 -0.10
C CYS A 46 -0.26 -3.48 1.13
N THR A 47 0.10 -4.49 1.93
CA THR A 47 -0.48 -4.61 3.26
C THR A 47 0.00 -3.45 4.15
N VAL A 48 -0.85 -2.97 5.05
CA VAL A 48 -0.54 -1.80 5.90
C VAL A 48 0.78 -1.97 6.68
N GLU A 49 1.14 -3.19 7.08
CA GLU A 49 2.40 -3.51 7.76
C GLU A 49 3.64 -3.27 6.89
N LYS A 50 3.49 -3.25 5.56
CA LYS A 50 4.57 -3.13 4.57
C LYS A 50 4.69 -1.72 4.00
N MET A 51 4.01 -0.73 4.58
CA MET A 51 4.04 0.66 4.16
C MET A 51 5.46 1.21 3.93
N ASP A 52 6.41 0.93 4.83
CA ASP A 52 7.79 1.45 4.75
C ASP A 52 8.56 0.96 3.52
N SER A 53 8.08 -0.08 2.85
CA SER A 53 8.69 -0.59 1.61
C SER A 53 8.49 0.35 0.43
N ALA A 54 7.60 1.36 0.49
CA ALA A 54 7.35 2.27 -0.63
C ALA A 54 8.63 2.87 -1.25
N GLY A 55 9.57 3.32 -0.41
CA GLY A 55 10.85 3.86 -0.89
C GLY A 55 11.74 2.82 -1.59
N GLN A 56 11.65 1.54 -1.22
CA GLN A 56 12.38 0.45 -1.90
C GLN A 56 11.85 0.18 -3.31
N PHE A 57 10.56 0.48 -3.53
CA PHE A 57 9.92 0.41 -4.84
C PHE A 57 10.05 1.73 -5.62
N GLY A 58 10.77 2.72 -5.10
CA GLY A 58 10.92 4.03 -5.72
C GLY A 58 9.62 4.84 -5.81
N VAL A 59 8.65 4.53 -4.93
CA VAL A 59 7.36 5.21 -4.89
C VAL A 59 7.40 6.31 -3.83
N ASP A 60 7.22 7.54 -4.30
CA ASP A 60 7.03 8.75 -3.49
C ASP A 60 5.57 9.23 -3.68
N PRO A 61 4.63 8.81 -2.81
CA PRO A 61 3.21 8.94 -3.06
C PRO A 61 2.68 10.35 -2.73
N LYS A 62 1.99 10.97 -3.68
CA LYS A 62 1.21 12.20 -3.43
C LYS A 62 -0.11 11.94 -2.72
N VAL A 63 -0.66 10.74 -2.92
CA VAL A 63 -1.91 10.32 -2.28
C VAL A 63 -1.69 8.95 -1.67
N ALA A 64 -2.08 8.79 -0.41
CA ALA A 64 -2.17 7.49 0.24
C ALA A 64 -3.62 7.18 0.60
N VAL A 65 -4.02 5.93 0.36
CA VAL A 65 -5.30 5.38 0.78
C VAL A 65 -5.04 4.36 1.88
N ILE A 66 -5.60 4.60 3.05
CA ILE A 66 -5.57 3.66 4.18
C ILE A 66 -6.94 3.00 4.24
N ASP A 67 -7.00 1.72 3.90
CA ASP A 67 -8.23 0.95 3.91
C ASP A 67 -8.53 0.39 5.31
N GLU A 68 -9.81 0.13 5.59
CA GLU A 68 -10.32 -0.39 6.87
C GLU A 68 -9.76 0.33 8.11
N ALA A 69 -9.81 1.67 8.13
CA ALA A 69 -9.23 2.49 9.20
C ALA A 69 -9.74 2.13 10.61
N GLN A 70 -10.92 1.52 10.75
CA GLN A 70 -11.43 1.02 12.03
C GLN A 70 -10.55 -0.07 12.66
N MET A 71 -9.70 -0.74 11.87
CA MET A 71 -8.72 -1.72 12.36
C MET A 71 -7.66 -1.10 13.28
N LEU A 72 -7.60 0.23 13.40
CA LEU A 72 -6.84 0.92 14.44
C LEU A 72 -7.16 0.42 15.86
N GLN A 73 -8.36 -0.11 16.09
CA GLN A 73 -8.80 -0.64 17.38
C GLN A 73 -8.39 -2.11 17.61
N ASP A 74 -7.79 -2.75 16.60
CA ASP A 74 -7.33 -4.13 16.72
C ASP A 74 -6.16 -4.20 17.74
N PRO A 75 -6.25 -5.04 18.78
CA PRO A 75 -5.26 -5.08 19.85
C PRO A 75 -3.90 -5.64 19.40
N ASP A 76 -3.88 -6.44 18.33
CA ASP A 76 -2.67 -7.14 17.86
C ASP A 76 -2.03 -6.44 16.65
N ARG A 77 -2.86 -5.86 15.77
CA ARG A 77 -2.43 -5.28 14.49
C ARG A 77 -2.69 -3.79 14.34
N GLY A 78 -3.48 -3.16 15.22
CA GLY A 78 -3.88 -1.75 15.10
C GLY A 78 -2.70 -0.77 15.09
N TRP A 79 -1.54 -1.18 15.63
CA TRP A 79 -0.30 -0.41 15.56
C TRP A 79 0.12 -0.08 14.12
N ALA A 80 -0.18 -0.94 13.14
CA ALA A 80 0.18 -0.72 11.74
C ALA A 80 -0.62 0.44 11.14
N TRP A 81 -1.93 0.53 11.45
CA TRP A 81 -2.77 1.66 11.06
C TRP A 81 -2.37 2.95 11.77
N LEU A 82 -2.05 2.87 13.07
CA LEU A 82 -1.55 4.03 13.81
C LEU A 82 -0.28 4.60 13.15
N LYS A 83 0.65 3.71 12.81
CA LYS A 83 1.88 4.06 12.10
C LYS A 83 1.59 4.67 10.73
N ALA A 84 0.65 4.10 9.97
CA ALA A 84 0.28 4.64 8.66
C ALA A 84 -0.31 6.05 8.75
N ILE A 85 -1.27 6.25 9.66
CA ILE A 85 -1.94 7.54 9.83
C ILE A 85 -0.97 8.65 10.28
N LEU A 86 -0.03 8.32 11.17
CA LEU A 86 0.90 9.31 11.73
C LEU A 86 2.21 9.43 10.96
N GLY A 87 2.62 8.39 10.23
CA GLY A 87 3.95 8.25 9.66
C GLY A 87 4.01 8.43 8.14
N LEU A 88 2.87 8.43 7.44
CA LEU A 88 2.86 8.75 6.01
C LEU A 88 3.03 10.25 5.80
N ALA A 89 4.07 10.60 5.06
CA ALA A 89 4.20 11.89 4.44
C ALA A 89 3.76 11.77 2.98
N CYS A 90 2.75 12.54 2.61
CA CYS A 90 2.32 12.75 1.23
C CYS A 90 2.37 14.24 0.95
N GLU A 91 2.82 14.62 -0.24
CA GLU A 91 2.81 16.02 -0.73
C GLU A 91 1.46 16.47 -1.27
#